data_AF-A0A2R5FUC7-F1
#
_entry.id   AF-A0A2R5FUC7-F1
#
_cell.length_a   1.000
_cell.length_b   1.000
_cell.length_c   1.000
_cell.angle_alpha   90.00
_cell.angle_beta   90.00
_cell.angle_gamma   90.00
#
_symmetry.space_group_name_H-M   'P 1'
#
loop_
_entity.id
_entity.type
_entity.pdbx_description
1 polymer ?
#
loop_
_entity_poly.entity_id
_entity_poly.type
_entity_poly.pdbx_seq_one_letter_code
_entity_poly.pdbx_strand_id
1 'polypeptide(L)'
;MTQVSHPRRTRIIQASTLASEEVPHYQEERDAFAIKCRAVFERLRPTLIETHYNWHIAIDPKTEQYLIDPTFLGITQKIHDAYGNTNEVKLTIFRLNDTGTCGRL
;
A
#
# COMPACT_ATOMS: atom_id res chain seq x y z
N MET A 1 12.80 -51.48 -32.54
CA MET A 1 13.42 -51.48 -31.19
C MET A 1 14.50 -50.42 -31.20
N THR A 2 14.59 -49.37 -30.38
CA THR A 2 13.75 -48.80 -29.32
C THR A 2 14.19 -47.33 -29.19
N GLN A 3 13.23 -46.41 -29.10
CA GLN A 3 13.44 -44.97 -28.97
C GLN A 3 14.03 -44.65 -27.58
N VAL A 4 15.11 -43.87 -27.50
CA VAL A 4 15.65 -43.39 -26.21
C VAL A 4 14.92 -42.11 -25.83
N SER A 5 13.84 -42.26 -25.06
CA SER A 5 13.11 -41.14 -24.46
C SER A 5 13.92 -40.58 -23.28
N HIS A 6 14.41 -39.34 -23.39
CA HIS A 6 15.01 -38.63 -22.25
C HIS A 6 13.88 -38.05 -21.37
N PRO A 7 13.76 -38.45 -20.08
CA PRO A 7 12.73 -37.93 -19.20
C PRO A 7 12.96 -36.46 -18.87
N ARG A 8 11.87 -35.71 -18.97
CA ARG A 8 11.79 -34.25 -18.85
C ARG A 8 11.96 -33.82 -17.39
N ARG A 9 12.75 -32.76 -17.19
CA ARG A 9 12.85 -31.87 -16.01
C ARG A 9 11.77 -32.12 -14.94
N THR A 10 12.09 -32.87 -13.90
CA THR A 10 11.36 -32.84 -12.62
C THR A 10 11.86 -31.66 -11.81
N ARG A 11 11.30 -30.46 -12.02
CA ARG A 11 11.42 -29.38 -11.03
C ARG A 11 10.60 -29.82 -9.82
N ILE A 12 11.27 -30.35 -8.80
CA ILE A 12 10.70 -30.52 -7.47
C ILE A 12 10.49 -29.09 -6.95
N ILE A 13 9.24 -28.62 -7.00
CA ILE A 13 8.86 -27.43 -6.23
C ILE A 13 8.92 -27.88 -4.79
N GLN A 14 9.97 -27.51 -4.05
CA GLN A 14 9.92 -27.57 -2.60
C GLN A 14 8.77 -26.64 -2.21
N ALA A 15 7.66 -27.24 -1.79
CA ALA A 15 6.64 -26.52 -1.05
C ALA A 15 7.34 -26.02 0.20
N SER A 16 7.76 -24.75 0.18
CA SER A 16 8.17 -24.05 1.37
C SER A 16 6.92 -24.03 2.25
N THR A 17 6.82 -24.98 3.17
CA THR A 17 5.94 -24.91 4.33
C THR A 17 6.45 -23.74 5.16
N LEU A 18 6.18 -22.51 4.70
CA LEU A 18 6.38 -21.34 5.53
C LEU A 18 5.38 -21.51 6.67
N ALA A 19 5.94 -21.84 7.82
CA ALA A 19 5.26 -22.00 9.09
C ALA A 19 4.34 -20.79 9.29
N SER A 20 3.06 -21.08 9.48
CA SER A 20 1.96 -20.11 9.61
C SER A 20 2.02 -19.29 10.91
N GLU A 21 3.16 -19.27 11.61
CA GLU A 21 3.26 -18.87 13.02
C GLU A 21 3.88 -17.48 13.22
N GLU A 22 4.39 -16.83 12.16
CA GLU A 22 4.93 -15.46 12.19
C GLU A 22 3.97 -14.42 11.55
N VAL A 23 2.76 -14.84 11.15
CA VAL A 23 1.76 -14.01 10.47
C VAL A 23 1.10 -12.92 11.36
N PRO A 24 0.87 -13.08 12.68
CA PRO A 24 0.06 -12.11 13.42
C PRO A 24 0.74 -10.75 13.61
N HIS A 25 2.05 -10.73 13.87
CA HIS A 25 2.77 -9.49 14.19
C HIS A 25 2.77 -8.50 13.01
N TYR A 26 2.94 -9.01 11.78
CA TYR A 26 2.90 -8.18 10.58
C TYR A 26 1.50 -7.62 10.29
N GLN A 27 0.45 -8.33 10.68
CA GLN A 27 -0.93 -7.88 10.52
C GLN A 27 -1.22 -6.73 11.50
N GLU A 28 -0.85 -6.89 12.77
CA GLU A 28 -1.06 -5.90 13.82
C GLU A 28 -0.35 -4.57 13.54
N GLU A 29 0.90 -4.61 13.05
CA GLU A 29 1.63 -3.39 12.68
C GLU A 29 0.97 -2.65 11.52
N ARG A 30 0.42 -3.38 10.54
CA ARG A 30 -0.29 -2.79 9.40
C ARG A 30 -1.64 -2.22 9.80
N ASP A 31 -2.38 -2.91 10.66
CA ASP A 31 -3.65 -2.42 11.19
C ASP A 31 -3.44 -1.18 12.06
N ALA A 32 -2.48 -1.19 12.98
CA ALA A 32 -2.13 -0.03 13.80
C ALA A 32 -1.71 1.16 12.94
N PHE A 33 -0.94 0.92 11.88
CA PHE A 33 -0.55 1.93 10.90
C PHE A 33 -1.76 2.47 10.12
N ALA A 34 -2.65 1.59 9.64
CA ALA A 34 -3.86 1.97 8.91
C ALA A 34 -4.82 2.79 9.79
N ILE A 35 -4.99 2.41 11.07
CA ILE A 35 -5.82 3.14 12.04
C ILE A 35 -5.29 4.56 12.25
N LYS A 36 -3.97 4.72 12.42
CA LYS A 36 -3.34 6.05 12.58
C LYS A 36 -3.54 6.91 11.33
N CYS A 37 -3.23 6.35 10.15
CA CYS A 37 -3.46 7.03 8.87
C CYS A 37 -4.92 7.46 8.70
N ARG A 38 -5.87 6.58 9.07
CA ARG A 38 -7.30 6.85 8.95
C ARG A 38 -7.76 7.95 9.91
N ALA A 39 -7.28 7.97 11.15
CA ALA A 39 -7.60 9.03 12.11
C ALA A 39 -7.15 10.42 11.61
N VAL A 40 -5.97 10.51 10.98
CA VAL A 40 -5.49 11.75 10.36
C VAL A 40 -6.35 12.11 9.15
N PHE A 41 -6.66 11.14 8.30
CA PHE A 41 -7.54 11.34 7.14
C PHE A 41 -8.91 11.89 7.54
N GLU A 42 -9.55 11.32 8.56
CA GLU A 42 -10.88 11.74 9.00
C GLU A 42 -10.92 13.18 9.51
N ARG A 43 -9.83 13.67 10.10
CA ARG A 43 -9.69 15.07 10.51
C ARG A 43 -9.52 16.02 9.32
N LEU A 44 -8.77 15.61 8.31
CA LEU A 44 -8.46 16.43 7.13
C LEU A 44 -9.57 16.40 6.08
N ARG A 45 -10.32 15.29 6.02
CA ARG A 45 -11.38 15.02 5.05
C ARG A 45 -12.40 16.17 4.94
N PRO A 46 -13.07 16.64 6.01
CA PRO A 46 -14.12 17.65 5.87
C PRO A 46 -13.60 18.95 5.26
N THR A 47 -12.38 19.37 5.62
CA THR A 47 -11.78 20.60 5.10
C THR A 47 -11.28 20.46 3.66
N LEU A 48 -10.72 19.30 3.29
CA LEU A 48 -10.15 19.08 1.97
C LEU A 48 -11.16 18.59 0.94
N ILE A 49 -12.27 17.97 1.35
CA ILE A 49 -13.30 17.49 0.42
C ILE A 49 -14.06 18.65 -0.24
N GLU A 50 -14.18 19.79 0.45
CA GLU A 50 -14.83 21.00 -0.08
C GLU A 50 -14.02 21.64 -1.23
N THR A 51 -12.69 21.55 -1.16
CA THR A 51 -11.78 22.20 -2.13
C THR A 51 -11.18 21.24 -3.15
N HIS A 52 -11.01 19.97 -2.80
CA HIS A 52 -10.27 18.97 -3.57
C HIS A 52 -11.03 17.64 -3.68
N TYR A 53 -12.32 17.72 -4.03
CA TYR A 53 -13.16 16.54 -4.24
C TYR A 53 -12.56 15.59 -5.29
N ASN A 54 -12.54 14.28 -4.98
CA ASN A 54 -12.01 13.20 -5.80
C ASN A 54 -10.48 13.18 -6.03
N TRP A 55 -9.73 14.01 -5.32
CA TRP A 55 -8.27 14.00 -5.40
C TRP A 55 -7.67 12.84 -4.58
N HIS A 56 -6.41 12.52 -4.85
CA HIS A 56 -5.63 11.54 -4.12
C HIS A 56 -4.86 12.25 -3.01
N ILE A 57 -4.89 11.68 -1.80
CA ILE A 57 -4.15 12.17 -0.65
C ILE A 57 -3.24 11.07 -0.12
N ALA A 58 -1.96 11.36 0.04
CA ALA A 58 -1.01 10.46 0.69
C ALA A 58 -0.72 11.00 2.08
N ILE A 59 -0.91 10.16 3.11
CA ILE A 59 -0.73 10.55 4.51
C ILE A 59 0.38 9.71 5.12
N ASP A 60 1.32 10.39 5.77
CA ASP A 60 2.36 9.77 6.58
C ASP A 60 1.92 9.71 8.05
N PRO A 61 1.80 8.53 8.68
CA PRO A 61 1.35 8.42 10.06
C PRO A 61 2.44 8.70 11.09
N LYS A 62 3.71 8.91 10.68
CA LYS A 62 4.80 9.25 11.59
C LYS A 62 4.95 10.76 11.77
N THR A 63 4.80 11.51 10.68
CA THR A 63 5.01 12.96 10.61
C THR A 63 3.71 13.75 10.51
N GLU A 64 2.58 13.07 10.32
CA GLU A 64 1.25 13.66 10.08
C GLU A 64 1.22 14.60 8.85
N GLN A 65 2.25 14.56 8.01
CA GLN A 65 2.27 15.27 6.74
C GLN A 65 1.39 14.57 5.72
N TYR A 66 0.80 15.38 4.86
CA TYR A 66 -0.03 14.92 3.78
C TYR A 66 0.33 15.62 2.47
N LEU A 67 0.25 14.85 1.40
CA LEU A 67 0.42 15.31 0.03
C LEU A 67 -0.92 15.14 -0.69
N ILE A 68 -1.29 16.09 -1.54
CA ILE A 68 -2.50 15.99 -2.36
C ILE A 68 -2.17 16.14 -3.85
N ASP A 69 -2.86 15.38 -4.68
CA ASP A 69 -2.78 15.51 -6.13
C ASP A 69 -4.06 15.01 -6.80
N PRO A 70 -4.55 15.66 -7.88
CA PRO A 70 -5.69 15.14 -8.62
C PRO A 70 -5.41 13.75 -9.24
N THR A 71 -4.15 13.46 -9.57
CA THR A 71 -3.77 12.23 -10.29
C THR A 71 -2.95 11.28 -9.42
N PHE A 72 -3.15 9.97 -9.62
CA PHE A 72 -2.36 8.95 -8.92
C PHE A 72 -0.86 9.02 -9.28
N LEU A 73 -0.55 9.34 -10.53
CA LEU A 73 0.84 9.50 -10.97
C LEU A 73 1.51 10.74 -10.35
N GLY A 74 0.78 11.85 -10.24
CA GLY A 74 1.28 13.07 -9.62
C GLY A 74 1.55 12.89 -8.13
N ILE A 75 0.65 12.22 -7.39
CA ILE A 75 0.89 11.93 -5.97
C ILE A 75 2.09 10.99 -5.79
N THR A 76 2.23 9.98 -6.64
CA THR A 76 3.37 9.05 -6.58
C THR A 76 4.69 9.76 -6.84
N GLN A 77 4.73 10.68 -7.80
CA GLN A 77 5.91 11.53 -8.04
C GLN A 77 6.22 12.44 -6.86
N LYS A 78 5.21 13.10 -6.27
CA LYS A 78 5.42 13.94 -5.07
C LYS A 78 5.94 13.15 -3.89
N ILE A 79 5.45 11.93 -3.69
CA ILE A 79 5.96 11.03 -2.65
C ILE A 79 7.43 10.71 -2.91
N HIS A 80 7.74 10.32 -4.15
CA HIS A 80 9.11 10.00 -4.54
C HIS A 80 10.05 11.21 -4.41
N ASP A 81 9.58 12.41 -4.72
CA ASP A 81 10.34 13.66 -4.56
C ASP A 81 10.55 14.03 -3.09
N ALA A 82 9.50 13.96 -2.27
CA ALA A 82 9.56 14.35 -0.86
C ALA A 82 10.35 13.36 0.02
N TYR A 83 10.27 12.06 -0.29
CA TYR A 83 10.81 10.99 0.56
C TYR A 83 11.95 10.19 -0.09
N GLY A 84 12.23 10.42 -1.37
CA GLY A 84 13.24 9.70 -2.14
C GLY A 84 12.92 8.23 -2.38
N ASN A 85 13.90 7.49 -2.92
CA ASN A 85 13.85 6.03 -3.09
C ASN A 85 14.02 5.26 -1.76
N THR A 86 13.53 5.81 -0.67
CA THR A 86 13.66 5.21 0.65
C THR A 86 12.54 4.20 0.83
N ASN A 87 12.88 2.90 0.76
CA ASN A 87 11.95 1.78 0.96
C ASN A 87 11.34 1.72 2.39
N GLU A 88 11.71 2.65 3.26
CA GLU A 88 11.20 2.79 4.64
C GLU A 88 9.94 3.66 4.74
N VAL A 89 9.62 4.42 3.69
CA VAL A 89 8.49 5.34 3.74
C VAL A 89 7.22 4.56 3.42
N LYS A 90 6.54 4.15 4.49
CA LYS A 90 5.20 3.60 4.42
C LYS A 90 4.24 4.79 4.47
N LEU A 91 3.59 5.09 3.36
CA LEU A 91 2.48 6.05 3.25
C LEU A 91 1.21 5.31 2.86
N THR A 92 0.06 5.80 3.33
CA THR A 92 -1.23 5.31 2.82
C THR A 92 -1.84 6.35 1.88
N ILE A 93 -2.19 5.92 0.67
CA ILE A 93 -2.91 6.73 -0.30
C ILE A 93 -4.41 6.49 -0.10
N PHE A 94 -5.14 7.56 0.20
CA PHE A 94 -6.59 7.59 0.25
C PHE A 94 -7.13 8.43 -0.91
N ARG A 95 -8.43 8.29 -1.14
CA ARG A 95 -9.16 9.16 -2.06
C ARG A 95 -10.02 10.12 -1.26
N LEU A 96 -9.94 11.41 -1.57
CA LEU A 96 -10.79 12.45 -0.98
C LEU A 96 -12.21 12.34 -1.55
N ASN A 97 -12.94 11.36 -1.06
CA ASN A 97 -14.35 11.13 -1.35
C ASN A 97 -15.10 10.87 -0.03
N ASP A 98 -16.41 10.63 -0.13
CA ASP A 98 -17.25 10.43 1.06
C ASP A 98 -16.91 9.17 1.88
N THR A 99 -16.11 8.26 1.34
CA THR A 99 -15.77 7.00 2.02
C THR A 99 -14.28 6.84 2.30
N GLY A 100 -13.44 7.79 1.88
CA GLY A 100 -11.98 7.72 1.95
C GLY A 100 -11.32 6.60 1.14
N THR A 101 -12.09 5.81 0.39
CA THR A 101 -11.65 4.49 -0.07
C THR A 101 -11.07 4.56 -1.48
N CYS A 102 -9.85 4.05 -1.64
CA CYS A 102 -9.17 3.92 -2.92
C CYS A 102 -9.52 2.57 -3.56
N GLY A 103 -10.77 2.43 -4.02
CA GLY A 103 -11.28 1.19 -4.59
C GLY A 103 -11.45 0.07 -3.57
N ARG A 104 -12.35 -0.87 -3.88
CA ARG A 104 -12.55 -2.11 -3.13
C ARG A 104 -11.81 -3.19 -3.92
N LEU A 105 -10.80 -3.82 -3.32
CA LEU A 105 -10.25 -5.09 -3.82
C LEU A 105 -11.25 -6.22 -3.53
#